data_AF-A0A3C0GB70-F1
#
_entry.id   AF-A0A3C0GB70-F1
#
_cell.length_a   1.000
_cell.length_b   1.000
_cell.length_c   1.000
_cell.angle_alpha   90.00
_cell.angle_beta   90.00
_cell.angle_gamma   90.00
#
_symmetry.space_group_name_H-M   'P 1'
#
loop_
_entity.id
_entity.type
_entity.pdbx_description
1 polymer ?
#
loop_
_entity_poly.entity_id
_entity_poly.type
_entity_poly.pdbx_seq_one_letter_code
_entity_poly.pdbx_strand_id
1 'polypeptide(L)'
;EKDQMYIDRKEIVEELRLRKLIRKAIRIAEAKREKTELSYTLEEERLRKVVRALIAEAEVGDTEDSPYDSTGLNVLNTLFDNILKTIETGYKELASSRGQRDSFAAHMLRAVENTLAPLRALDKSDQVSEDIDIQVGKDRPEDMSDIRVDKDEQSKEDFGIEGQDLTGRDKAYETFNKVETQIVDAYKSLHSQEDIKAFYDGLLMNLDLYFKKFEDEIQPSVATPETAASAEPEAGDMSLDDIANM
;
A
#
# COMPACT_ATOMS: atom_id res chain seq x y z
N GLU A 1 -20.12 1.72 93.76
CA GLU A 1 -20.21 3.15 93.43
C GLU A 1 -20.40 3.34 91.92
N LYS A 2 -21.09 4.40 91.48
CA LYS A 2 -21.15 4.79 90.06
C LYS A 2 -20.10 5.87 89.83
N ASP A 3 -19.05 5.51 89.10
CA ASP A 3 -17.96 6.41 88.74
C ASP A 3 -18.47 7.40 87.67
N GLN A 4 -18.73 8.63 88.10
CA GLN A 4 -19.28 9.68 87.25
C GLN A 4 -18.11 10.35 86.55
N MET A 5 -17.82 9.93 85.32
CA MET A 5 -16.75 10.47 84.49
C MET A 5 -17.04 11.95 84.18
N TYR A 6 -16.39 12.86 84.91
CA TYR A 6 -16.43 14.30 84.65
C TYR A 6 -15.58 14.58 83.41
N ILE A 7 -16.22 14.59 82.24
CA ILE A 7 -15.59 15.01 80.98
C ILE A 7 -15.47 16.54 81.01
N ASP A 8 -14.25 17.07 80.90
CA ASP A 8 -14.04 18.52 80.90
C ASP A 8 -14.68 19.13 79.63
N ARG A 9 -15.43 20.21 79.80
CA ARG A 9 -16.08 20.94 78.69
C ARG A 9 -15.05 21.40 77.65
N LYS A 10 -13.80 21.63 78.05
CA LYS A 10 -12.70 21.95 77.15
C LYS A 10 -12.33 20.77 76.23
N GLU A 11 -12.25 19.56 76.77
CA GLU A 11 -11.94 18.34 76.01
C GLU A 11 -13.03 18.06 74.96
N ILE A 12 -14.31 18.26 75.29
CA ILE A 12 -15.42 18.11 74.33
C ILE A 12 -15.31 19.11 73.18
N VAL A 13 -14.93 20.37 73.47
CA VAL A 13 -14.76 21.40 72.45
C VAL A 13 -13.57 21.08 71.53
N GLU A 14 -12.48 20.56 72.08
CA GLU A 14 -11.31 20.13 71.31
C GLU A 14 -11.62 18.90 70.46
N GLU A 15 -12.35 17.93 70.98
CA GLU A 15 -12.80 16.75 70.23
C GLU A 15 -13.70 17.16 69.05
N LEU A 16 -14.65 18.08 69.26
CA LEU A 16 -15.51 18.61 68.19
C LEU A 16 -14.71 19.35 67.11
N ARG A 17 -13.68 20.10 67.50
CA ARG A 17 -12.74 20.73 66.56
C ARG A 17 -11.95 19.69 65.77
N LEU A 18 -11.43 18.67 66.45
CA LEU A 18 -10.68 17.56 65.84
C LEU A 18 -11.55 16.81 64.83
N ARG A 19 -12.79 16.44 65.19
CA ARG A 19 -13.76 15.78 64.29
C ARG A 19 -14.05 16.63 63.05
N LYS A 20 -14.15 17.96 63.20
CA LYS A 20 -14.36 18.88 62.08
C LYS A 20 -13.15 18.92 61.14
N LEU A 21 -11.93 18.87 61.67
CA LEU A 21 -10.70 18.82 60.89
C LEU A 21 -10.52 17.47 60.18
N ILE A 22 -10.78 16.36 60.88
CA ILE A 22 -10.72 15.01 60.31
C ILE A 22 -11.72 14.87 59.14
N ARG A 23 -12.96 15.34 59.29
CA ARG A 23 -13.96 15.32 58.19
C ARG A 23 -13.53 16.15 56.98
N LYS A 24 -12.84 17.28 57.20
CA LYS A 24 -12.28 18.08 56.10
C LYS A 24 -11.14 17.35 55.42
N ALA A 25 -10.25 16.72 56.19
CA ALA A 25 -9.13 15.94 55.66
C ALA A 25 -9.61 14.74 54.84
N ILE A 26 -10.63 14.01 55.31
CA ILE A 26 -11.24 12.88 54.59
C ILE A 26 -11.79 13.34 53.23
N ARG A 27 -12.56 14.44 53.18
CA ARG A 27 -13.08 14.98 51.91
C ARG A 27 -12.00 15.36 50.92
N ILE A 28 -10.90 15.95 51.40
CA ILE A 28 -9.77 16.31 50.54
C ILE A 28 -9.08 15.05 50.00
N ALA A 29 -8.94 14.01 50.83
CA ALA A 29 -8.35 12.74 50.41
C ALA A 29 -9.24 11.99 49.39
N GLU A 30 -10.57 12.00 49.59
CA GLU A 30 -11.54 11.43 48.65
C GLU A 30 -11.53 12.15 47.31
N ALA A 31 -11.63 13.49 47.31
CA ALA A 31 -11.56 14.28 46.08
C ALA A 31 -10.23 14.11 45.33
N LYS A 32 -9.12 13.94 46.06
CA LYS A 32 -7.81 13.66 45.45
C LYS A 32 -7.80 12.27 44.80
N ARG A 33 -8.36 11.25 45.45
CA ARG A 33 -8.49 9.89 44.88
C ARG A 33 -9.35 9.91 43.62
N GLU A 34 -10.55 10.49 43.67
CA GLU A 34 -11.45 10.60 42.51
C GLU A 34 -10.77 11.31 41.33
N LYS A 35 -10.05 12.40 41.59
CA LYS A 35 -9.31 13.11 40.53
C LYS A 35 -8.22 12.25 39.90
N THR A 36 -7.58 11.38 40.68
CA THR A 36 -6.50 10.49 40.21
C THR A 36 -7.07 9.36 39.35
N GLU A 37 -8.19 8.76 39.78
CA GLU A 37 -8.93 7.76 39.00
C GLU A 37 -9.47 8.35 37.69
N LEU A 38 -9.99 9.58 37.72
CA LEU A 38 -10.44 10.31 36.53
C LEU A 38 -9.28 10.61 35.56
N SER A 39 -8.09 10.96 36.06
CA SER A 39 -6.93 11.14 35.18
C SER A 39 -6.49 9.82 34.53
N TYR A 40 -6.49 8.72 35.29
CA TYR A 40 -6.11 7.41 34.77
C TYR A 40 -7.06 6.93 33.67
N THR A 41 -8.37 7.05 33.91
CA THR A 41 -9.39 6.68 32.91
C THR A 41 -9.31 7.53 31.64
N LEU A 42 -9.08 8.84 31.77
CA LEU A 42 -8.88 9.73 30.61
C LEU A 42 -7.61 9.38 29.81
N GLU A 43 -6.52 9.03 30.49
CA GLU A 43 -5.28 8.58 29.84
C GLU A 43 -5.49 7.25 29.12
N GLU A 44 -6.19 6.29 29.75
CA GLU A 44 -6.54 5.02 29.12
C GLU A 44 -7.41 5.21 27.86
N GLU A 45 -8.43 6.08 27.91
CA GLU A 45 -9.25 6.39 26.74
C GLU A 45 -8.43 7.01 25.61
N ARG A 46 -7.48 7.88 25.93
CA ARG A 46 -6.55 8.47 24.95
C ARG A 46 -5.63 7.40 24.35
N LEU A 47 -5.01 6.58 25.18
CA LEU A 47 -4.15 5.47 24.74
C LEU A 47 -4.93 4.48 23.87
N ARG A 48 -6.16 4.13 24.26
CA ARG A 48 -7.03 3.24 23.48
C ARG A 48 -7.37 3.83 22.11
N LYS A 49 -7.60 5.14 22.01
CA LYS A 49 -7.82 5.81 20.72
C LYS A 49 -6.58 5.75 19.83
N VAL A 50 -5.40 5.99 20.40
CA VAL A 50 -4.13 5.90 19.66
C VAL A 50 -3.87 4.46 19.21
N VAL A 51 -4.03 3.48 20.09
CA VAL A 51 -3.87 2.06 19.76
C VAL A 51 -4.85 1.63 18.67
N ARG A 52 -6.12 2.06 18.73
CA ARG A 52 -7.09 1.80 17.67
C ARG A 52 -6.71 2.45 16.34
N ALA A 53 -6.17 3.67 16.35
CA ALA A 53 -5.69 4.32 15.14
C ALA A 53 -4.50 3.57 14.53
N LEU A 54 -3.56 3.11 15.36
CA LEU A 54 -2.40 2.32 14.92
C LEU A 54 -2.81 0.94 14.40
N ILE A 55 -3.79 0.28 15.03
CA ILE A 55 -4.34 -0.98 14.52
C ILE A 55 -5.04 -0.73 13.19
N ALA A 56 -5.90 0.28 13.08
CA ALA A 56 -6.60 0.60 11.84
C ALA A 56 -5.65 0.97 10.69
N GLU A 57 -4.51 1.62 10.99
CA GLU A 57 -3.46 1.91 10.01
C GLU A 57 -2.71 0.64 9.58
N ALA A 58 -2.49 -0.31 10.49
CA ALA A 58 -1.92 -1.63 10.17
C ALA A 58 -2.90 -2.54 9.40
N GLU A 59 -4.21 -2.36 9.62
CA GLU A 59 -5.30 -3.17 9.07
C GLU A 59 -5.74 -2.72 7.67
N VAL A 60 -5.17 -1.62 7.12
CA VAL A 60 -5.34 -1.22 5.71
C VAL A 60 -4.85 -2.31 4.73
N GLY A 61 -4.20 -3.37 5.22
CA GLY A 61 -3.76 -4.51 4.44
C GLY A 61 -4.55 -5.81 4.59
N ASP A 62 -5.57 -5.90 5.47
CA ASP A 62 -6.17 -7.19 5.81
C ASP A 62 -7.70 -7.09 6.02
N THR A 63 -8.45 -7.04 4.92
CA THR A 63 -9.92 -7.15 4.95
C THR A 63 -10.42 -8.59 4.89
N GLU A 64 -9.67 -9.54 5.46
CA GLU A 64 -10.10 -10.94 5.53
C GLU A 64 -11.39 -11.14 6.35
N ASP A 65 -11.71 -10.24 7.30
CA ASP A 65 -12.76 -10.49 8.30
C ASP A 65 -14.16 -9.92 8.01
N SER A 66 -14.35 -9.08 6.98
CA SER A 66 -15.71 -8.70 6.56
C SER A 66 -15.80 -8.16 5.14
N PRO A 67 -16.76 -8.65 4.32
CA PRO A 67 -17.00 -8.10 3.00
C PRO A 67 -17.49 -6.65 3.09
N TYR A 68 -17.08 -5.82 2.15
CA TYR A 68 -17.63 -4.49 1.92
C TYR A 68 -19.10 -4.57 1.48
N ASP A 69 -19.86 -3.50 1.73
CA ASP A 69 -21.25 -3.38 1.29
C ASP A 69 -21.39 -3.31 -0.25
N SER A 70 -20.33 -2.93 -0.97
CA SER A 70 -20.30 -2.88 -2.43
C SER A 70 -19.68 -4.15 -3.02
N THR A 71 -20.41 -4.78 -3.94
CA THR A 71 -19.91 -5.95 -4.69
C THR A 71 -18.68 -5.57 -5.52
N GLY A 72 -18.67 -4.36 -6.11
CA GLY A 72 -17.53 -3.83 -6.84
C GLY A 72 -16.27 -3.72 -5.98
N LEU A 73 -16.40 -3.26 -4.73
CA LEU A 73 -15.26 -3.18 -3.80
C LEU A 73 -14.77 -4.56 -3.33
N ASN A 74 -15.67 -5.54 -3.16
CA ASN A 74 -15.26 -6.91 -2.86
C ASN A 74 -14.48 -7.55 -4.01
N VAL A 75 -14.97 -7.40 -5.25
CA VAL A 75 -14.27 -7.87 -6.45
C VAL A 75 -12.92 -7.15 -6.60
N LEU A 76 -12.86 -5.86 -6.29
CA LEU A 76 -11.63 -5.09 -6.27
C LEU A 76 -10.62 -5.64 -5.26
N ASN A 77 -11.07 -5.99 -4.06
CA ASN A 77 -10.20 -6.54 -3.03
C ASN A 77 -9.58 -7.86 -3.48
N THR A 78 -10.41 -8.79 -3.98
CA THR A 78 -9.94 -10.07 -4.52
C THR A 78 -8.99 -9.87 -5.71
N LEU A 79 -9.22 -8.87 -6.56
CA LEU A 79 -8.29 -8.54 -7.64
C LEU A 79 -6.91 -8.14 -7.08
N PHE A 80 -6.87 -7.21 -6.12
CA PHE A 80 -5.62 -6.76 -5.51
C PHE A 80 -4.87 -7.89 -4.82
N ASP A 81 -5.54 -8.82 -4.13
CA ASP A 81 -4.90 -9.99 -3.54
C ASP A 81 -4.10 -10.82 -4.56
N ASN A 82 -4.58 -10.86 -5.80
CA ASN A 82 -3.96 -11.60 -6.90
C ASN A 82 -2.87 -10.81 -7.62
N ILE A 83 -3.08 -9.51 -7.89
CA ILE A 83 -2.17 -8.72 -8.73
C ILE A 83 -1.12 -7.94 -7.94
N LEU A 84 -1.36 -7.62 -6.67
CA LEU A 84 -0.56 -6.66 -5.90
C LEU A 84 0.90 -7.10 -5.78
N LYS A 85 1.16 -8.38 -5.46
CA LYS A 85 2.52 -8.93 -5.36
C LYS A 85 3.29 -8.79 -6.68
N THR A 86 2.61 -8.99 -7.81
CA THR A 86 3.21 -8.87 -9.14
C THR A 86 3.60 -7.42 -9.44
N ILE A 87 2.71 -6.49 -9.11
CA ILE A 87 2.93 -5.05 -9.30
C ILE A 87 4.03 -4.54 -8.36
N GLU A 88 4.01 -4.95 -7.09
CA GLU A 88 5.04 -4.62 -6.09
C GLU A 88 6.42 -5.06 -6.55
N THR A 89 6.54 -6.30 -7.04
CA THR A 89 7.81 -6.84 -7.55
C THR A 89 8.31 -5.99 -8.73
N GLY A 90 7.44 -5.69 -9.70
CA GLY A 90 7.82 -4.86 -10.85
C GLY A 90 8.26 -3.44 -10.47
N TYR A 91 7.61 -2.85 -9.46
CA TYR A 91 7.94 -1.51 -8.95
C TYR A 91 9.26 -1.51 -8.17
N LYS A 92 9.44 -2.45 -7.23
CA LYS A 92 10.63 -2.52 -6.35
C LYS A 92 11.90 -2.96 -7.07
N GLU A 93 11.78 -3.69 -8.19
CA GLU A 93 12.93 -4.01 -9.05
C GLU A 93 13.59 -2.76 -9.67
N LEU A 94 12.85 -1.65 -9.80
CA LEU A 94 13.36 -0.36 -10.28
C LEU A 94 14.10 0.39 -9.15
N ALA A 95 15.25 -0.16 -8.76
CA ALA A 95 16.05 0.37 -7.66
C ALA A 95 16.94 1.57 -8.07
N SER A 96 17.18 1.80 -9.36
CA SER A 96 18.22 2.75 -9.81
C SER A 96 17.83 4.21 -9.66
N SER A 97 16.57 4.59 -9.93
CA SER A 97 16.12 5.98 -9.76
C SER A 97 14.65 6.09 -9.40
N ARG A 98 14.30 7.15 -8.68
CA ARG A 98 12.90 7.50 -8.41
C ARG A 98 12.14 7.82 -9.70
N GLY A 99 12.79 8.47 -10.67
CA GLY A 99 12.16 8.79 -11.96
C GLY A 99 11.72 7.56 -12.75
N GLN A 100 12.44 6.43 -12.65
CA GLN A 100 12.00 5.15 -13.22
C GLN A 100 10.73 4.63 -12.56
N ARG A 101 10.63 4.76 -11.23
CA ARG A 101 9.47 4.32 -10.46
C ARG A 101 8.25 5.21 -10.67
N ASP A 102 8.45 6.53 -10.71
CA ASP A 102 7.41 7.50 -11.05
C ASP A 102 6.89 7.26 -12.49
N SER A 103 7.81 6.98 -13.43
CA SER A 103 7.45 6.57 -14.80
C SER A 103 6.65 5.27 -14.81
N PHE A 104 7.08 4.25 -14.07
CA PHE A 104 6.36 2.98 -13.97
C PHE A 104 4.94 3.19 -13.46
N ALA A 105 4.75 3.95 -12.38
CA ALA A 105 3.45 4.24 -11.81
C ALA A 105 2.54 4.96 -12.82
N ALA A 106 3.06 5.98 -13.51
CA ALA A 106 2.31 6.72 -14.53
C ALA A 106 1.87 5.83 -15.70
N HIS A 107 2.75 4.95 -16.17
CA HIS A 107 2.43 4.01 -17.25
C HIS A 107 1.40 2.96 -16.80
N MET A 108 1.52 2.41 -15.59
CA MET A 108 0.55 1.46 -15.06
C MET A 108 -0.85 2.08 -14.95
N LEU A 109 -0.97 3.30 -14.42
CA LEU A 109 -2.25 4.00 -14.30
C LEU A 109 -2.87 4.28 -15.67
N ARG A 110 -2.08 4.81 -16.61
CA ARG A 110 -2.54 5.08 -17.98
C ARG A 110 -2.96 3.80 -18.71
N ALA A 111 -2.22 2.70 -18.50
CA ALA A 111 -2.54 1.42 -19.10
C ALA A 111 -3.92 0.92 -18.62
N VAL A 112 -4.19 0.97 -17.31
CA VAL A 112 -5.50 0.63 -16.75
C VAL A 112 -6.61 1.51 -17.33
N GLU A 113 -6.37 2.82 -17.46
CA GLU A 113 -7.35 3.73 -18.08
C GLU A 113 -7.63 3.35 -19.53
N ASN A 114 -6.59 3.08 -20.32
CA ASN A 114 -6.71 2.76 -21.73
C ASN A 114 -7.40 1.41 -21.98
N THR A 115 -7.12 0.38 -21.16
CA THR A 115 -7.75 -0.94 -21.32
C THR A 115 -9.22 -0.94 -20.94
N LEU A 116 -9.59 -0.17 -19.91
CA LEU A 116 -10.98 -0.09 -19.46
C LEU A 116 -11.79 0.96 -20.23
N ALA A 117 -11.17 1.93 -20.88
CA ALA A 117 -11.88 2.99 -21.62
C ALA A 117 -12.88 2.46 -22.67
N PRO A 118 -12.53 1.48 -23.53
CA PRO A 118 -13.49 0.89 -24.48
C PRO A 118 -14.68 0.21 -23.78
N LEU A 119 -14.43 -0.53 -22.69
CA LEU A 119 -15.46 -1.22 -21.93
C LEU A 119 -16.41 -0.22 -21.25
N ARG A 120 -15.86 0.85 -20.68
CA ARG A 120 -16.64 1.95 -20.08
C ARG A 120 -17.45 2.74 -21.10
N ALA A 121 -16.95 2.86 -22.33
CA ALA A 121 -17.69 3.50 -23.40
C ALA A 121 -18.91 2.66 -23.79
N LEU A 122 -18.74 1.33 -23.85
CA LEU A 122 -19.81 0.37 -24.11
C LEU A 122 -20.88 0.38 -22.99
N ASP A 123 -20.47 0.37 -21.72
CA ASP A 123 -21.40 0.42 -20.58
C ASP A 123 -22.22 1.73 -20.53
N LYS A 124 -21.67 2.83 -21.09
CA LYS A 124 -22.38 4.12 -21.20
C LYS A 124 -23.30 4.19 -22.42
N SER A 125 -23.06 3.37 -23.44
CA SER A 125 -23.87 3.30 -24.66
C SER A 125 -24.78 2.06 -24.62
N ASP A 126 -25.95 2.24 -24.01
CA ASP A 126 -27.15 1.39 -24.17
C ASP A 126 -27.12 0.00 -23.50
N GLN A 127 -28.19 -0.47 -22.84
CA GLN A 127 -29.44 -0.86 -23.51
C GLN A 127 -29.25 -1.47 -24.91
N VAL A 128 -28.20 -2.24 -25.15
CA VAL A 128 -28.22 -3.25 -26.21
C VAL A 128 -27.61 -4.52 -25.66
N SER A 129 -28.50 -5.43 -25.28
CA SER A 129 -28.23 -6.86 -25.31
C SER A 129 -27.71 -7.22 -26.70
N GLU A 130 -26.54 -7.85 -26.79
CA GLU A 130 -26.32 -9.03 -27.62
C GLU A 130 -24.87 -9.53 -27.46
N ASP A 131 -24.77 -10.85 -27.36
CA ASP A 131 -23.55 -11.63 -27.28
C ASP A 131 -22.53 -11.20 -28.35
N ILE A 132 -21.51 -10.46 -27.96
CA ILE A 132 -20.29 -10.34 -28.76
C ILE A 132 -19.38 -11.48 -28.32
N ASP A 133 -19.52 -12.62 -29.01
CA ASP A 133 -18.49 -13.66 -29.04
C ASP A 133 -17.22 -13.02 -29.62
N ILE A 134 -16.28 -12.64 -28.74
CA ILE A 134 -14.93 -12.25 -29.15
C ILE A 134 -14.26 -13.54 -29.65
N GLN A 135 -14.47 -13.86 -30.92
CA GLN A 135 -13.61 -14.78 -31.62
C GLN A 135 -12.23 -14.11 -31.66
N VAL A 136 -11.34 -14.55 -30.78
CA VAL A 136 -9.89 -14.39 -30.96
C VAL A 136 -9.54 -15.19 -32.21
N GLY A 137 -9.74 -14.56 -33.37
CA GLY A 137 -9.46 -15.13 -34.67
C GLY A 137 -8.00 -15.55 -34.69
N LYS A 138 -7.77 -16.87 -34.78
CA LYS A 138 -6.52 -17.47 -35.25
C LYS A 138 -6.35 -17.19 -36.76
N ASP A 139 -6.46 -15.95 -37.18
CA ASP A 139 -6.14 -15.55 -38.54
C ASP A 139 -4.74 -14.92 -38.51
N ARG A 140 -3.75 -15.77 -38.72
CA ARG A 140 -2.47 -15.33 -39.28
C ARG A 140 -2.76 -14.99 -40.75
N PRO A 141 -2.71 -13.71 -41.17
CA PRO A 141 -2.61 -13.43 -42.59
C PRO A 141 -1.26 -13.97 -43.06
N GLU A 142 -1.31 -15.07 -43.81
CA GLU A 142 -0.19 -15.42 -44.67
C GLU A 142 -0.07 -14.32 -45.73
N ASP A 143 1.15 -13.83 -45.92
CA ASP A 143 1.59 -12.78 -46.86
C ASP A 143 1.74 -11.36 -46.27
N MET A 144 2.86 -11.16 -45.56
CA MET A 144 3.46 -9.85 -45.29
C MET A 144 4.93 -9.94 -45.67
N SER A 145 5.24 -9.56 -46.91
CA SER A 145 6.60 -9.31 -47.37
C SER A 145 7.19 -8.06 -46.67
N ASP A 146 8.22 -8.29 -45.86
CA ASP A 146 9.35 -7.37 -45.58
C ASP A 146 9.07 -5.93 -45.09
N ILE A 147 8.48 -5.80 -43.90
CA ILE A 147 8.72 -4.66 -42.99
C ILE A 147 8.95 -5.22 -41.58
N ARG A 148 10.20 -5.55 -41.24
CA ARG A 148 10.59 -5.95 -39.88
C ARG A 148 10.76 -4.71 -39.00
N VAL A 149 9.65 -4.17 -38.52
CA VAL A 149 9.61 -3.55 -37.19
C VAL A 149 9.02 -4.63 -36.29
N ASP A 150 9.75 -5.06 -35.27
CA ASP A 150 9.29 -6.12 -34.39
C ASP A 150 7.97 -5.65 -33.73
N LYS A 151 6.88 -6.41 -33.91
CA LYS A 151 5.53 -6.07 -33.42
C LYS A 151 5.51 -5.72 -31.92
N ASP A 152 6.46 -6.27 -31.16
CA ASP A 152 6.65 -6.01 -29.74
C ASP A 152 7.27 -4.63 -29.46
N GLU A 153 8.14 -4.11 -30.32
CA GLU A 153 8.70 -2.76 -30.19
C GLU A 153 7.63 -1.69 -30.41
N GLN A 154 6.79 -1.88 -31.43
CA GLN A 154 5.68 -0.98 -31.71
C GLN A 154 4.65 -0.96 -30.57
N SER A 155 4.38 -2.11 -29.96
CA SER A 155 3.48 -2.22 -28.80
C SER A 155 4.03 -1.50 -27.56
N LYS A 156 5.35 -1.51 -27.35
CA LYS A 156 6.02 -0.75 -26.28
C LYS A 156 6.00 0.75 -26.54
N GLU A 157 6.10 1.17 -27.81
CA GLU A 157 5.98 2.57 -28.19
C GLU A 157 4.57 3.10 -27.94
N ASP A 158 3.54 2.36 -28.34
CA ASP A 158 2.13 2.72 -28.12
C ASP A 158 1.75 2.74 -26.62
N PHE A 159 2.41 1.90 -25.82
CA PHE A 159 2.28 1.91 -24.36
C PHE A 159 2.94 3.14 -23.71
N GLY A 160 3.92 3.74 -24.38
CA GLY A 160 4.75 4.81 -23.86
C GLY A 160 4.03 6.14 -23.67
N ILE A 161 4.44 6.87 -22.64
CA ILE A 161 4.09 8.27 -22.42
C ILE A 161 5.27 9.14 -22.86
N GLU A 162 5.00 10.14 -23.69
CA GLU A 162 6.03 11.08 -24.14
C GLU A 162 6.71 11.76 -22.94
N GLY A 163 8.05 11.74 -22.93
CA GLY A 163 8.87 12.40 -21.90
C GLY A 163 9.06 11.61 -20.60
N GLN A 164 8.49 10.42 -20.48
CA GLN A 164 8.73 9.51 -19.35
C GLN A 164 9.92 8.57 -19.59
N ASP A 165 10.44 8.00 -18.51
CA ASP A 165 11.60 7.10 -18.56
C ASP A 165 11.28 5.77 -19.28
N LEU A 166 12.16 5.36 -20.19
CA LEU A 166 12.00 4.16 -21.03
C LEU A 166 12.16 2.84 -20.25
N THR A 167 13.00 2.80 -19.21
CA THR A 167 13.15 1.61 -18.37
C THR A 167 11.91 1.40 -17.51
N GLY A 168 11.38 2.48 -16.92
CA GLY A 168 10.11 2.46 -16.20
C GLY A 168 8.94 2.03 -17.10
N ARG A 169 8.90 2.55 -18.34
CA ARG A 169 7.91 2.15 -19.37
C ARG A 169 7.98 0.65 -19.66
N ASP A 170 9.14 0.16 -20.05
CA ASP A 170 9.31 -1.23 -20.46
C ASP A 170 8.98 -2.20 -19.32
N LYS A 171 9.35 -1.84 -18.09
CA LYS A 171 9.02 -2.64 -16.92
C LYS A 171 7.53 -2.63 -16.58
N ALA A 172 6.89 -1.46 -16.71
CA ALA A 172 5.45 -1.34 -16.55
C ALA A 172 4.71 -2.16 -17.60
N TYR A 173 5.15 -2.15 -18.86
CA TYR A 173 4.57 -2.96 -19.93
C TYR A 173 4.61 -4.46 -19.60
N GLU A 174 5.78 -4.98 -19.21
CA GLU A 174 5.94 -6.38 -18.82
C GLU A 174 5.08 -6.76 -17.61
N THR A 175 4.94 -5.86 -16.65
CA THR A 175 4.17 -6.10 -15.43
C THR A 175 2.69 -6.04 -15.71
N PHE A 176 2.26 -5.07 -16.51
CA PHE A 176 0.87 -4.88 -16.91
C PHE A 176 0.32 -6.06 -17.70
N ASN A 177 1.08 -6.56 -18.69
CA ASN A 177 0.66 -7.72 -19.49
C ASN A 177 0.38 -8.99 -18.66
N LYS A 178 0.99 -9.11 -17.47
CA LYS A 178 0.75 -10.24 -16.56
C LYS A 178 -0.56 -10.11 -15.77
N VAL A 179 -1.02 -8.88 -15.54
CA VAL A 179 -2.17 -8.57 -14.69
C VAL A 179 -3.39 -8.08 -15.48
N GLU A 180 -3.21 -7.65 -16.73
CA GLU A 180 -4.23 -7.07 -17.61
C GLU A 180 -5.49 -7.94 -17.69
N THR A 181 -5.34 -9.24 -18.00
CA THR A 181 -6.47 -10.16 -18.11
C THR A 181 -7.28 -10.22 -16.82
N GLN A 182 -6.62 -10.23 -15.67
CA GLN A 182 -7.29 -10.29 -14.36
C GLN A 182 -8.11 -9.02 -14.10
N ILE A 183 -7.57 -7.86 -14.48
CA ILE A 183 -8.25 -6.56 -14.35
C ILE A 183 -9.50 -6.52 -15.26
N VAL A 184 -9.35 -6.96 -16.51
CA VAL A 184 -10.44 -6.99 -17.49
C VAL A 184 -11.54 -7.97 -17.08
N ASP A 185 -11.17 -9.17 -16.62
CA ASP A 185 -12.13 -10.18 -16.19
C ASP A 185 -12.89 -9.74 -14.94
N ALA A 186 -12.19 -9.14 -13.97
CA ALA A 186 -12.82 -8.55 -12.79
C ALA A 186 -13.81 -7.44 -13.16
N TYR A 187 -13.44 -6.54 -14.07
CA TYR A 187 -14.33 -5.48 -14.56
C TYR A 187 -15.57 -6.06 -15.25
N LYS A 188 -15.40 -7.01 -16.18
CA LYS A 188 -16.50 -7.64 -16.94
C LYS A 188 -17.47 -8.45 -16.07
N SER A 189 -17.01 -8.95 -14.91
CA SER A 189 -17.86 -9.66 -13.96
C SER A 189 -18.89 -8.76 -13.28
N LEU A 190 -18.71 -7.45 -13.34
CA LEU A 190 -19.61 -6.46 -12.77
C LEU A 190 -20.64 -6.02 -13.82
N HIS A 191 -21.91 -5.93 -13.40
CA HIS A 191 -23.02 -5.52 -14.27
C HIS A 191 -23.80 -4.31 -13.74
N SER A 192 -23.61 -3.96 -12.46
CA SER A 192 -24.22 -2.79 -11.84
C SER A 192 -23.38 -1.56 -12.09
N GLN A 193 -23.98 -0.49 -12.62
CA GLN A 193 -23.27 0.76 -12.89
C GLN A 193 -22.61 1.36 -11.63
N GLU A 194 -23.23 1.17 -10.46
CA GLU A 194 -22.69 1.63 -9.18
C GLU A 194 -21.44 0.83 -8.79
N ASP A 195 -21.48 -0.50 -8.91
CA ASP A 195 -20.35 -1.36 -8.59
C ASP A 195 -19.22 -1.21 -9.61
N ILE A 196 -19.53 -1.09 -10.90
CA ILE A 196 -18.56 -0.81 -11.97
C ILE A 196 -17.81 0.50 -11.68
N LYS A 197 -18.55 1.54 -11.29
CA LYS A 197 -17.95 2.83 -10.95
C LYS A 197 -17.10 2.74 -9.68
N ALA A 198 -17.61 2.10 -8.63
CA ALA A 198 -16.88 1.91 -7.38
C ALA A 198 -15.58 1.12 -7.58
N PHE A 199 -15.63 0.06 -8.40
CA PHE A 199 -14.48 -0.73 -8.79
C PHE A 199 -13.46 0.11 -9.58
N TYR A 200 -13.89 0.85 -10.60
CA TYR A 200 -12.98 1.65 -11.43
C TYR A 200 -12.30 2.78 -10.65
N ASP A 201 -13.08 3.58 -9.92
CA ASP A 201 -12.56 4.69 -9.12
C ASP A 201 -11.64 4.15 -8.01
N GLY A 202 -12.02 3.04 -7.37
CA GLY A 202 -11.22 2.35 -6.35
C GLY A 202 -9.92 1.75 -6.90
N LEU A 203 -9.93 1.15 -8.09
CA LEU A 203 -8.75 0.56 -8.72
C LEU A 203 -7.65 1.59 -8.94
N LEU A 204 -7.98 2.73 -9.54
CA LEU A 204 -7.00 3.80 -9.78
C LEU A 204 -6.50 4.42 -8.47
N MET A 205 -7.41 4.70 -7.54
CA MET A 205 -7.06 5.31 -6.25
C MET A 205 -6.17 4.38 -5.41
N ASN A 206 -6.50 3.09 -5.35
CA ASN A 206 -5.73 2.11 -4.59
C ASN A 206 -4.37 1.85 -5.25
N LEU A 207 -4.27 1.79 -6.58
CA LEU A 207 -2.98 1.66 -7.27
C LEU A 207 -2.05 2.84 -6.92
N ASP A 208 -2.54 4.08 -7.00
CA ASP A 208 -1.76 5.27 -6.62
C ASP A 208 -1.34 5.23 -5.14
N LEU A 209 -2.23 4.76 -4.25
CA LEU A 209 -1.93 4.59 -2.83
C LEU A 209 -0.85 3.52 -2.58
N TYR A 210 -0.95 2.37 -3.26
CA TYR A 210 0.05 1.31 -3.14
C TYR A 210 1.40 1.73 -3.69
N PHE A 211 1.47 2.50 -4.78
CA PHE A 211 2.76 3.03 -5.27
C PHE A 211 3.42 3.97 -4.24
N LYS A 212 2.65 4.83 -3.58
CA LYS A 212 3.16 5.66 -2.48
C LYS A 212 3.67 4.81 -1.33
N LYS A 213 2.90 3.78 -0.93
CA LYS A 213 3.31 2.84 0.12
C LYS A 213 4.59 2.09 -0.26
N PHE A 214 4.72 1.62 -1.49
CA PHE A 214 5.92 0.95 -1.97
C PHE A 214 7.13 1.87 -1.95
N GLU A 215 6.96 3.14 -2.33
CA GLU A 215 8.03 4.14 -2.24
C GLU A 215 8.50 4.35 -0.80
N ASP A 216 7.55 4.46 0.15
CA ASP A 216 7.86 4.62 1.57
C ASP A 216 8.57 3.39 2.16
N GLU A 217 8.25 2.19 1.65
CA GLU A 217 8.89 0.93 2.05
C GLU A 217 10.31 0.73 1.49
N ILE A 218 10.66 1.39 0.39
CA ILE A 218 12.02 1.32 -0.19
C ILE A 218 12.97 2.13 0.70
N GLN A 219 13.49 1.49 1.75
CA GLN A 219 14.58 2.03 2.55
C GLN A 219 15.93 1.90 1.81
N PRO A 220 16.78 2.93 1.80
CA PRO A 220 18.08 2.87 1.16
C PRO A 220 19.10 2.16 2.07
N SER A 221 19.08 0.83 2.19
CA SER A 221 20.19 0.13 2.86
C SER A 221 20.37 -1.34 2.46
N VAL A 222 20.95 -1.57 1.30
CA VAL A 222 21.94 -2.66 1.17
C VAL A 222 23.08 -2.12 0.33
N ALA A 223 24.25 -1.93 0.94
CA ALA A 223 25.45 -1.57 0.20
C ALA A 223 25.74 -2.68 -0.82
N THR A 224 25.99 -2.30 -2.07
CA THR A 224 26.46 -3.23 -3.10
C THR A 224 27.68 -3.98 -2.59
N PRO A 225 27.81 -5.30 -2.82
CA PRO A 225 29.04 -6.00 -2.50
C PRO A 225 30.19 -5.31 -3.24
N GLU A 226 31.19 -4.83 -2.50
CA GLU A 226 32.41 -4.30 -3.09
C GLU A 226 33.03 -5.40 -3.93
N THR A 227 32.87 -5.31 -5.26
CA THR A 227 33.63 -6.13 -6.19
C THR A 227 35.08 -5.74 -5.98
N ALA A 228 35.84 -6.61 -5.30
CA ALA A 228 37.28 -6.48 -5.11
C ALA A 228 37.96 -6.39 -6.48
N ALA A 229 38.11 -5.16 -6.98
CA ALA A 229 38.95 -4.84 -8.11
C ALA A 229 40.39 -4.86 -7.61
N SER A 230 41.02 -6.04 -7.68
CA SER A 230 42.47 -6.22 -7.85
C SER A 230 42.75 -7.67 -8.24
N ALA A 231 42.40 -8.03 -9.46
CA ALA A 231 43.23 -8.96 -10.22
C ALA A 231 44.11 -8.10 -11.12
N GLU A 232 45.26 -7.68 -10.59
CA GLU A 232 46.35 -7.24 -11.46
C GLU A 232 46.65 -8.39 -12.42
N PRO A 233 46.66 -8.17 -13.74
CA PRO A 233 47.29 -9.13 -14.62
C PRO A 233 48.79 -9.09 -14.27
N GLU A 234 49.33 -10.14 -13.66
CA GLU A 234 50.77 -10.34 -13.69
C GLU A 234 51.18 -10.43 -15.16
N ALA A 235 51.66 -9.31 -15.69
CA ALA A 235 52.43 -9.26 -16.90
C ALA A 235 53.71 -10.04 -16.63
N GLY A 236 53.69 -11.34 -16.94
CA GLY A 236 54.90 -12.13 -17.09
C GLY A 236 55.75 -11.46 -18.16
N ASP A 237 56.81 -10.78 -17.72
CA ASP A 237 57.88 -10.25 -18.56
C ASP A 237 58.66 -11.44 -19.14
N MET A 238 58.12 -12.04 -20.19
CA MET A 238 58.88 -12.88 -21.08
C MET A 238 59.62 -11.95 -22.05
N SER A 239 60.90 -11.73 -21.77
CA SER A 239 61.78 -10.98 -22.65
C SER A 239 61.82 -11.62 -24.04
N LEU A 240 61.74 -10.78 -25.07
CA LEU A 240 61.79 -11.16 -26.50
C LEU A 240 63.12 -11.84 -26.90
N ASP A 241 64.12 -11.87 -26.03
CA ASP A 241 65.42 -12.49 -26.26
C ASP A 241 65.39 -14.02 -26.08
N ASP A 242 64.37 -14.59 -25.42
CA ASP A 242 64.26 -16.04 -25.21
C ASP A 242 63.61 -16.81 -26.39
N ILE A 243 63.06 -16.10 -27.39
CA ILE A 243 62.39 -16.73 -28.55
C ILE A 243 63.39 -17.04 -29.69
N ALA A 244 64.61 -16.49 -29.66
CA ALA A 244 65.58 -16.63 -30.75
C ALA A 244 66.56 -17.83 -30.63
N ASN A 245 66.41 -18.69 -29.62
CA ASN A 245 67.27 -19.86 -29.40
C ASN A 245 66.52 -21.22 -29.38
N MET A 246 65.37 -21.32 -30.07
CA MET A 246 64.77 -22.61 -30.44
C MET A 246 64.91 -22.90 -31.92
#